data_AF-A0A917IZC4-F1
#
_entry.id   AF-A0A917IZC4-F1
#
_cell.length_a   1.000
_cell.length_b   1.000
_cell.length_c   1.000
_cell.angle_alpha   90.00
_cell.angle_beta   90.00
_cell.angle_gamma   90.00
#
_symmetry.space_group_name_H-M   'P 1'
#
loop_
_entity.id
_entity.type
_entity.pdbx_description
1 polymer ?
#
loop_
_entity_poly.entity_id
_entity_poly.type
_entity_poly.pdbx_seq_one_letter_code
_entity_poly.pdbx_strand_id
1 'polypeptide(L)'
;MLANTQIHPQHTRRTITGVVTCEGVRLEGVQILIKGSDYYSGTQQDGVYYIPVTAPDAVLVFSLDGYQQQEVSLSENENEYNVALKKKGL
;
A
#
# COMPACT_ATOMS: atom_id res chain seq x y z
N MET A 1 40.16 17.31 10.30
CA MET A 1 39.08 17.35 11.32
C MET A 1 37.78 17.00 10.61
N LEU A 2 37.16 15.91 11.06
CA LEU A 2 35.78 15.45 10.88
C LEU A 2 35.16 15.49 9.47
N ALA A 3 35.10 14.32 8.81
CA ALA A 3 34.14 14.07 7.75
C ALA A 3 32.77 13.81 8.41
N ASN A 4 31.87 14.76 8.26
CA ASN A 4 30.46 14.64 8.62
C ASN A 4 29.77 13.82 7.53
N THR A 5 29.97 12.49 7.56
CA THR A 5 29.10 11.56 6.85
C THR A 5 27.75 11.61 7.54
N GLN A 6 26.82 12.38 6.98
CA GLN A 6 25.41 12.18 7.26
C GLN A 6 25.07 10.78 6.74
N ILE A 7 24.98 9.82 7.66
CA ILE A 7 24.31 8.56 7.44
C ILE A 7 22.83 8.89 7.21
N HIS A 8 22.46 9.17 5.97
CA HIS A 8 21.06 9.11 5.58
C HIS A 8 20.75 7.61 5.67
N PRO A 9 19.79 7.16 6.49
CA PRO A 9 19.31 5.79 6.36
C PRO A 9 18.93 5.61 4.89
N GLN A 10 19.70 4.78 4.18
CA GLN A 10 19.33 4.34 2.85
C GLN A 10 18.09 3.48 3.10
N HIS A 11 16.92 4.10 3.04
CA HIS A 11 15.67 3.40 3.20
C HIS A 11 15.63 2.28 2.16
N THR A 12 15.76 1.04 2.62
CA THR A 12 15.77 -0.13 1.77
C THR A 12 14.42 -0.19 1.08
N ARG A 13 14.42 -0.07 -0.25
CA ARG A 13 13.22 -0.28 -1.05
C ARG A 13 12.73 -1.71 -0.80
N ARG A 14 11.52 -1.83 -0.29
CA ARG A 14 10.84 -3.11 -0.06
C ARG A 14 9.56 -3.17 -0.90
N THR A 15 9.09 -4.37 -1.17
CA THR A 15 7.84 -4.57 -1.92
C THR A 15 6.76 -4.98 -0.94
N ILE A 16 5.70 -4.18 -0.88
CA ILE A 16 4.49 -4.50 -0.13
C ILE A 16 3.57 -5.32 -1.01
N THR A 17 2.97 -6.36 -0.45
CA THR A 17 2.07 -7.27 -1.13
C THR A 17 0.79 -7.44 -0.34
N GLY A 18 -0.23 -8.00 -0.99
CA GLY A 18 -1.42 -8.45 -0.28
C GLY A 18 -2.57 -8.71 -1.23
N VAL A 19 -3.70 -9.09 -0.65
CA VAL A 19 -4.95 -9.32 -1.36
C VAL A 19 -5.97 -8.30 -0.90
N VAL A 20 -6.70 -7.71 -1.85
CA VAL A 20 -7.86 -6.87 -1.54
C VAL A 20 -9.14 -7.67 -1.79
N THR A 21 -10.05 -7.61 -0.82
CA THR A 21 -11.33 -8.31 -0.86
C THR A 21 -12.49 -7.39 -0.49
N CYS A 22 -13.72 -7.83 -0.77
CA CYS A 22 -14.95 -7.34 -0.14
C CYS A 22 -15.87 -8.53 0.07
N GLU A 23 -16.39 -8.69 1.29
CA GLU A 23 -17.34 -9.78 1.62
C GLU A 23 -16.82 -11.17 1.21
N GLY A 24 -15.50 -11.39 1.33
CA GLY A 24 -14.85 -12.66 0.98
C GLY A 24 -14.52 -12.84 -0.51
N VAL A 25 -14.88 -11.88 -1.36
CA VAL A 25 -14.58 -11.91 -2.81
C VAL A 25 -13.36 -11.05 -3.11
N ARG A 26 -12.41 -11.58 -3.91
CA ARG A 26 -11.23 -10.86 -4.39
C ARG A 26 -11.62 -9.75 -5.36
N LEU A 27 -10.99 -8.58 -5.23
CA LEU A 27 -11.30 -7.39 -6.03
C LEU A 27 -10.17 -7.05 -7.00
N GLU A 28 -10.45 -7.12 -8.29
CA GLU A 28 -9.60 -6.58 -9.36
C GLU A 28 -9.80 -5.06 -9.51
N GLY A 29 -8.76 -4.34 -9.95
CA GLY A 29 -8.86 -2.94 -10.33
C GLY A 29 -8.87 -1.94 -9.17
N VAL A 30 -8.68 -2.40 -7.94
CA VAL A 30 -8.47 -1.50 -6.78
C VAL A 30 -7.18 -0.73 -7.02
N GLN A 31 -7.23 0.60 -6.94
CA GLN A 31 -6.05 1.46 -6.96
C GLN A 31 -5.41 1.51 -5.57
N ILE A 32 -4.08 1.39 -5.52
CA ILE A 32 -3.28 1.52 -4.31
C ILE A 32 -2.29 2.66 -4.51
N LEU A 33 -2.46 3.76 -3.78
CA LEU A 33 -1.60 4.94 -3.84
C LEU A 33 -0.75 5.05 -2.58
N ILE A 34 0.53 5.45 -2.73
CA ILE A 34 1.32 5.90 -1.57
C ILE A 34 0.90 7.34 -1.24
N LYS A 35 0.34 7.58 -0.05
CA LYS A 35 -0.18 8.89 0.37
C LYS A 35 0.90 9.97 0.27
N GLY A 36 0.59 11.07 -0.43
CA GLY A 36 1.53 12.17 -0.66
C GLY A 36 2.56 11.92 -1.78
N SER A 37 2.39 10.85 -2.56
CA SER A 37 3.19 10.52 -3.74
C SER A 37 2.28 10.37 -4.95
N ASP A 38 2.85 10.48 -6.15
CA ASP A 38 2.19 10.11 -7.42
C ASP A 38 2.38 8.63 -7.76
N TYR A 39 3.07 7.86 -6.91
CA TYR A 39 3.34 6.45 -7.15
C TYR A 39 2.15 5.58 -6.72
N TYR A 40 1.61 4.81 -7.68
CA TYR A 40 0.49 3.91 -7.46
C TYR A 40 0.69 2.53 -8.11
N SER A 41 -0.10 1.58 -7.66
CA SER A 41 -0.26 0.24 -8.23
C SER A 41 -1.75 -0.12 -8.27
N GLY A 42 -2.06 -1.34 -8.69
CA GLY A 42 -3.43 -1.85 -8.76
C GLY A 42 -3.52 -3.33 -8.45
N THR A 43 -4.68 -3.80 -7.98
CA THR A 43 -4.94 -5.24 -7.88
C THR A 43 -5.17 -5.87 -9.25
N GLN A 44 -4.65 -7.08 -9.44
CA GLN A 44 -4.87 -7.91 -10.62
C GLN A 44 -6.18 -8.72 -10.50
N GLN A 45 -6.49 -9.56 -11.50
CA GLN A 45 -7.70 -10.39 -11.56
C GLN A 45 -7.92 -11.29 -10.32
N ASP A 46 -6.84 -11.71 -9.66
CA ASP A 46 -6.88 -12.52 -8.45
C ASP A 46 -6.94 -11.68 -7.15
N GLY A 47 -7.10 -10.36 -7.27
CA GLY A 47 -7.15 -9.42 -6.16
C GLY A 47 -5.79 -9.13 -5.51
N VAL A 48 -4.69 -9.68 -6.04
CA VAL A 48 -3.35 -9.48 -5.50
C VAL A 48 -2.78 -8.15 -6.00
N TYR A 49 -2.07 -7.43 -5.12
CA TYR A 49 -1.28 -6.27 -5.47
C TYR A 49 0.18 -6.41 -5.02
N TYR A 50 1.04 -5.65 -5.69
CA TYR A 50 2.44 -5.45 -5.33
C TYR A 50 2.77 -3.98 -5.50
N ILE A 51 3.37 -3.34 -4.48
CA ILE A 51 3.77 -1.94 -4.56
C ILE A 51 5.13 -1.73 -3.87
N PRO A 52 6.16 -1.27 -4.59
CA PRO A 52 7.43 -0.93 -3.97
C PRO A 52 7.33 0.36 -3.16
N VAL A 53 7.85 0.32 -1.94
CA VAL A 53 7.84 1.43 -0.98
C VAL A 53 9.25 1.64 -0.46
N THR A 54 9.63 2.90 -0.29
CA THR A 54 10.89 3.30 0.35
C THR A 54 10.68 3.77 1.79
N ALA A 55 9.63 4.54 2.08
CA ALA A 55 9.36 5.02 3.44
C ALA A 55 8.79 3.91 4.35
N PRO A 56 9.33 3.70 5.56
CA PRO A 56 8.94 2.60 6.45
C PRO A 56 7.59 2.85 7.14
N ASP A 57 7.17 4.11 7.19
CA ASP A 57 5.93 4.63 7.79
C ASP A 57 4.94 5.13 6.73
N ALA A 58 5.11 4.72 5.47
CA ALA A 58 4.21 5.14 4.41
C ALA A 58 2.76 4.70 4.70
N VAL A 59 1.80 5.48 4.22
CA VAL A 59 0.38 5.13 4.27
C VAL A 59 -0.06 4.76 2.85
N LEU A 60 -0.62 3.56 2.70
CA LEU A 60 -1.26 3.14 1.47
C LEU A 60 -2.74 3.53 1.48
N VAL A 61 -3.21 4.10 0.38
CA VAL A 61 -4.61 4.47 0.17
C VAL A 61 -5.21 3.55 -0.88
N PHE A 62 -6.22 2.79 -0.47
CA PHE A 62 -6.95 1.84 -1.30
C PHE A 62 -8.25 2.49 -1.77
N SER A 63 -8.49 2.51 -3.09
CA SER A 63 -9.66 3.12 -3.68
C SER A 63 -10.20 2.28 -4.84
N LEU A 64 -11.53 2.17 -4.91
CA LEU A 64 -12.24 1.57 -6.02
C LEU A 64 -13.63 2.21 -6.09
N ASP A 65 -14.09 2.53 -7.30
CA ASP A 65 -15.41 3.14 -7.51
C ASP A 65 -16.52 2.25 -6.92
N GLY A 66 -17.43 2.86 -6.16
CA GLY A 66 -18.49 2.14 -5.43
C GLY A 66 -18.06 1.61 -4.06
N TYR A 67 -16.81 1.76 -3.65
CA TYR A 67 -16.30 1.35 -2.34
C TYR A 67 -15.89 2.56 -1.48
N GLN A 68 -15.78 2.33 -0.17
CA GLN A 68 -15.22 3.28 0.77
C GLN A 68 -13.69 3.24 0.66
N GLN A 69 -13.07 4.42 0.52
CA GLN A 69 -11.63 4.54 0.55
C GLN A 69 -11.10 4.09 1.93
N GLN A 70 -9.98 3.37 1.92
CA GLN A 70 -9.34 2.89 3.15
C GLN A 70 -7.86 3.26 3.17
N GLU A 71 -7.39 3.75 4.31
CA GLU A 71 -5.98 4.04 4.54
C GLU A 71 -5.37 2.94 5.42
N VAL A 72 -4.15 2.50 5.09
CA VAL A 72 -3.39 1.50 5.85
C VAL A 72 -1.98 2.03 6.07
N SER A 73 -1.63 2.27 7.34
CA SER A 73 -0.26 2.62 7.73
C SER A 73 0.63 1.38 7.70
N LEU A 74 1.79 1.48 7.05
CA LEU A 74 2.78 0.43 7.05
C LEU A 74 3.61 0.45 8.33
N SER A 75 4.17 -0.71 8.64
CA SER A 75 5.13 -0.94 9.70
C SER A 75 6.43 -1.44 9.08
N GLU A 76 7.56 -1.17 9.71
CA GLU A 76 8.89 -1.43 9.15
C GLU A 76 9.19 -2.93 8.90
N ASN A 77 8.54 -3.83 9.63
CA ASN A 77 8.87 -5.25 9.65
C ASN A 77 7.84 -6.16 8.96
N GLU A 78 6.75 -5.60 8.45
CA GLU A 78 5.70 -6.36 7.75
C GLU A 78 5.66 -5.99 6.28
N ASN A 79 5.56 -6.97 5.38
CA ASN A 79 5.49 -6.72 3.93
C ASN A 79 4.16 -7.17 3.33
N GLU A 80 3.33 -7.90 4.07
CA GLU A 80 2.02 -8.34 3.59
C GLU A 80 0.89 -7.60 4.32
N TYR A 81 0.01 -6.94 3.55
CA TYR A 81 -1.16 -6.24 4.08
C TYR A 81 -2.39 -6.61 3.25
N ASN A 82 -3.18 -7.54 3.77
CA ASN A 82 -4.49 -7.88 3.22
C ASN A 82 -5.54 -6.85 3.66
N VAL A 83 -6.40 -6.44 2.73
CA VAL A 83 -7.39 -5.37 2.97
C VAL A 83 -8.79 -5.86 2.59
N ALA A 84 -9.76 -5.58 3.43
CA ALA A 84 -11.18 -5.82 3.14
C ALA A 84 -11.89 -4.48 2.98
N LEU A 85 -12.17 -4.10 1.73
CA LEU A 85 -12.96 -2.90 1.43
C LEU A 85 -14.43 -3.10 1.76
N LYS A 86 -15.10 -1.98 2.01
CA LYS A 86 -16.55 -1.92 2.23
C LYS A 86 -17.20 -1.18 1.08
N LYS A 87 -18.36 -1.66 0.62
CA LYS A 87 -19.18 -0.92 -0.35
C LYS A 87 -19.61 0.42 0.23
N LYS A 88 -19.72 1.44 -0.61
CA LYS A 88 -20.26 2.74 -0.23
C LYS A 88 -21.78 2.64 -0.19
N GLY A 89 -22.39 2.93 0.96
CA GLY A 89 -23.85 3.01 1.10
C GLY A 89 -24.60 1.71 1.42
N LEU A 90 -23.93 0.74 2.05
CA LEU A 90 -24.59 -0.33 2.82
C LEU A 90 -24.61 0.02 4.30
#